data_AF-A0A3A9AK83-F1
#
_entry.id   AF-A0A3A9AK83-F1
#
_cell.length_a   1.000
_cell.length_b   1.000
_cell.length_c   1.000
_cell.angle_alpha   90.00
_cell.angle_beta   90.00
_cell.angle_gamma   90.00
#
_symmetry.space_group_name_H-M   'P 1'
#
loop_
_entity.id
_entity.type
_entity.pdbx_description
1 polymer ?
#
loop_
_entity_poly.entity_id
_entity_poly.type
_entity_poly.pdbx_seq_one_letter_code
_entity_poly.pdbx_strand_id
1 'polypeptide(L)'
;MKRYFLDYNERQIVHAAVRMDSRAGMTSPFSKRAAEAIRKAKDDMDVGDIDPGVRGVIIEKIYQSIAYSQPWEHMGETYCYRGQFYQYRKQFCYLIADYMGLIDVRRQQRKGGG
;
A
#
# COMPACT_ATOMS: atom_id res chain seq x y z
N MET A 1 -2.23 -14.05 -11.92
CA MET A 1 -2.52 -12.94 -10.99
C MET A 1 -1.67 -13.08 -9.74
N LYS A 2 -0.83 -12.09 -9.42
CA LYS A 2 -0.04 -12.07 -8.18
C LYS A 2 -1.00 -12.00 -6.98
N ARG A 3 -0.84 -12.90 -6.00
CA ARG A 3 -1.62 -12.90 -4.75
C ARG A 3 -0.86 -12.09 -3.69
N TYR A 4 -1.46 -10.96 -3.31
CA TYR A 4 -1.02 -10.12 -2.20
C TYR A 4 -1.78 -10.55 -0.95
N PHE A 5 -1.08 -11.20 -0.01
CA PHE A 5 -1.65 -11.71 1.22
C PHE A 5 -0.91 -11.09 2.40
N LEU A 6 -1.69 -10.57 3.35
CA LEU A 6 -1.25 -10.13 4.66
C LEU A 6 -2.17 -10.76 5.70
N ASP A 7 -1.59 -11.30 6.76
CA ASP A 7 -2.33 -11.73 7.92
C ASP A 7 -2.93 -10.54 8.69
N TYR A 8 -3.67 -10.85 9.75
CA TYR A 8 -4.38 -9.83 10.51
C TYR A 8 -3.43 -8.80 11.12
N ASN A 9 -2.33 -9.24 11.75
CA ASN A 9 -1.41 -8.36 12.44
C ASN A 9 -0.62 -7.50 11.46
N GLU A 10 -0.10 -8.10 10.38
CA GLU A 10 0.58 -7.38 9.31
C GLU A 10 -0.31 -6.24 8.76
N ARG A 11 -1.59 -6.53 8.54
CA ARG A 11 -2.56 -5.53 8.06
C ARG A 11 -2.80 -4.40 9.05
N GLN A 12 -2.92 -4.71 10.35
CA GLN A 12 -3.09 -3.68 11.38
C GLN A 12 -1.88 -2.74 11.45
N ILE A 13 -0.66 -3.30 11.38
CA ILE A 13 0.57 -2.52 11.41
C ILE A 13 0.67 -1.60 10.18
N VAL A 14 0.38 -2.10 8.98
CA VAL A 14 0.36 -1.29 7.76
C VAL A 14 -0.66 -0.15 7.84
N HIS A 15 -1.87 -0.43 8.32
CA HIS A 15 -2.88 0.61 8.50
C HIS A 15 -2.45 1.67 9.53
N ALA A 16 -1.79 1.27 10.62
CA ALA A 16 -1.23 2.20 11.59
C ALA A 16 -0.12 3.06 10.96
N ALA A 17 0.79 2.45 10.19
CA ALA A 17 1.87 3.13 9.49
C ALA A 17 1.35 4.24 8.57
N VAL A 18 0.36 3.94 7.72
CA VAL A 18 -0.23 4.92 6.78
C VAL A 18 -1.00 6.03 7.52
N ARG A 19 -1.74 5.70 8.57
CA ARG A 19 -2.45 6.71 9.38
C ARG A 19 -1.49 7.64 10.11
N MET A 20 -0.39 7.12 10.63
CA MET A 20 0.65 7.92 11.28
C MET A 20 1.33 8.84 10.28
N ASP A 21 1.66 8.34 9.09
CA ASP A 21 2.25 9.13 8.01
C ASP A 21 1.34 10.30 7.57
N SER A 22 0.02 10.07 7.48
CA SER A 22 -0.95 11.12 7.13
C SER A 22 -1.13 12.23 8.18
N ARG A 23 -0.62 12.04 9.40
CA ARG A 23 -0.73 12.98 10.51
C ARG A 23 0.64 13.60 10.76
N ALA A 24 0.83 14.84 10.30
CA ALA A 24 2.06 15.58 10.54
C ALA A 24 2.38 15.66 12.05
N GLY A 25 3.66 15.52 12.41
CA GLY A 25 4.16 15.84 13.76
C GLY A 25 4.68 14.68 14.62
N MET A 26 4.68 13.43 14.14
CA MET A 26 5.28 12.32 14.89
C MET A 26 6.59 11.83 14.28
N THR A 27 7.71 12.08 14.97
CA THR A 27 9.07 11.68 14.55
C THR A 27 9.61 10.52 15.40
N SER A 28 8.96 9.36 15.35
CA SER A 28 9.51 8.13 15.94
C SER A 28 10.35 7.35 14.90
N PRO A 29 11.23 6.43 15.33
CA PRO A 29 11.93 5.54 14.41
C PRO A 29 10.96 4.73 13.54
N PHE A 30 9.80 4.35 14.10
CA PHE A 30 8.74 3.66 13.37
C PHE A 30 8.12 4.55 12.29
N SER A 31 7.77 5.81 12.60
CA SER A 31 7.15 6.70 11.60
C SER A 31 8.10 7.05 10.46
N LYS A 32 9.41 7.21 10.73
CA LYS A 32 10.42 7.37 9.68
C LYS A 32 10.49 6.16 8.75
N ARG A 33 10.51 4.94 9.32
CA ARG A 33 10.50 3.70 8.54
C ARG A 33 9.21 3.55 7.73
N ALA A 34 8.07 3.88 8.33
CA ALA A 34 6.78 3.88 7.66
C ALA A 34 6.76 4.84 6.46
N ALA A 35 7.21 6.08 6.64
CA ALA A 35 7.28 7.07 5.56
C ALA A 35 8.18 6.61 4.41
N GLU A 36 9.35 6.03 4.72
CA GLU A 36 10.25 5.47 3.70
C GLU A 36 9.60 4.28 2.96
N ALA A 37 8.96 3.36 3.70
CA ALA A 37 8.27 2.22 3.12
C ALA A 37 7.09 2.64 2.22
N ILE A 38 6.33 3.64 2.64
CA ILE A 38 5.22 4.23 1.85
C ILE A 38 5.76 4.87 0.58
N ARG A 39 6.85 5.64 0.67
CA ARG A 39 7.49 6.24 -0.52
C ARG A 39 7.93 5.17 -1.52
N LYS A 40 8.70 4.17 -1.07
CA LYS A 40 9.13 3.06 -1.93
C LYS A 40 7.94 2.30 -2.51
N ALA A 41 6.91 2.04 -1.70
CA ALA A 41 5.69 1.41 -2.19
C ALA A 41 5.01 2.25 -3.29
N LYS A 42 4.94 3.59 -3.17
CA LYS A 42 4.39 4.46 -4.23
C LYS A 42 5.24 4.37 -5.51
N ASP A 43 6.56 4.27 -5.38
CA ASP A 43 7.47 4.14 -6.52
C ASP A 43 7.29 2.78 -7.23
N ASP A 44 7.14 1.68 -6.48
CA ASP A 44 7.06 0.31 -7.03
C ASP A 44 5.65 -0.21 -7.30
N MET A 45 4.62 0.62 -7.10
CA MET A 45 3.26 0.29 -7.49
C MET A 45 3.18 0.05 -9.00
N ASP A 46 2.85 -1.20 -9.36
CA ASP A 46 2.48 -1.61 -10.71
C ASP A 46 0.98 -1.38 -10.91
N VAL A 47 0.65 -0.32 -11.63
CA VAL A 47 -0.73 0.06 -11.99
C VAL A 47 -1.01 -0.16 -13.47
N GLY A 48 -0.17 -0.97 -14.15
CA GLY A 48 -0.19 -1.17 -15.59
C GLY A 48 0.46 -0.03 -16.38
N ASP A 49 0.41 -0.15 -17.70
CA ASP A 49 0.93 0.85 -18.64
C ASP A 49 -0.11 1.95 -18.85
N ILE A 50 -0.03 2.99 -18.02
CA ILE A 50 -0.92 4.14 -18.03
C ILE A 50 -0.12 5.43 -17.92
N ASP A 51 -0.74 6.53 -18.33
CA ASP A 51 -0.13 7.86 -18.25
C ASP A 51 0.40 8.17 -16.83
N PRO A 52 1.61 8.74 -16.69
CA PRO A 52 2.22 9.04 -15.38
C PRO A 52 1.37 9.94 -14.47
N GLY A 53 0.61 10.89 -15.04
CA GLY A 53 -0.31 11.74 -14.28
C GLY A 53 -1.46 10.93 -13.70
N VAL A 54 -2.05 10.06 -14.52
CA VAL A 54 -3.14 9.16 -14.10
C VAL A 54 -2.63 8.15 -13.05
N ARG A 55 -1.44 7.59 -13.24
CA ARG A 55 -0.75 6.74 -12.25
C ARG A 55 -0.65 7.43 -10.90
N GLY A 56 -0.22 8.70 -10.88
CA GLY A 56 -0.12 9.49 -9.66
C GLY A 56 -1.45 9.62 -8.93
N VAL A 57 -2.53 9.91 -9.66
CA VAL A 57 -3.89 10.03 -9.08
C VAL A 57 -4.35 8.71 -8.46
N ILE A 58 -4.20 7.58 -9.17
CA ILE A 58 -4.61 6.26 -8.67
C ILE A 58 -3.89 5.93 -7.35
N ILE A 59 -2.56 6.09 -7.32
CA ILE A 59 -1.73 5.80 -6.15
C ILE A 59 -2.13 6.68 -4.97
N GLU A 60 -2.39 7.97 -5.21
CA GLU A 60 -2.80 8.90 -4.17
C GLU A 60 -4.20 8.56 -3.62
N LYS A 61 -5.15 8.15 -4.46
CA LYS A 61 -6.47 7.67 -4.01
C LYS A 61 -6.37 6.41 -3.17
N ILE A 62 -5.47 5.49 -3.53
CA ILE A 62 -5.21 4.29 -2.73
C ILE A 62 -4.65 4.66 -1.35
N TYR A 63 -3.68 5.57 -1.31
CA TYR A 63 -3.12 6.09 -0.07
C TYR A 63 -4.20 6.70 0.82
N GLN A 64 -5.03 7.61 0.27
CA GLN A 64 -6.14 8.26 0.96
C GLN A 64 -7.17 7.24 1.50
N SER A 65 -7.45 6.18 0.73
CA SER A 65 -8.35 5.11 1.16
C SER A 65 -7.92 4.47 2.47
N ILE A 66 -6.61 4.28 2.64
CA ILE A 66 -6.05 3.62 3.82
C ILE A 66 -5.93 4.64 4.96
N ALA A 67 -5.38 5.82 4.66
CA ALA A 67 -5.16 6.89 5.64
C ALA A 67 -6.47 7.31 6.32
N TYR A 68 -7.51 7.54 5.54
CA TYR A 68 -8.80 8.05 6.04
C TYR A 68 -9.87 6.97 6.15
N SER A 69 -9.52 5.71 5.90
CA SER A 69 -10.48 4.58 5.88
C SER A 69 -11.67 4.85 4.95
N GLN A 70 -11.44 5.60 3.87
CA GLN A 70 -12.44 5.98 2.89
C GLN A 70 -12.58 4.87 1.84
N PRO A 71 -13.79 4.32 1.65
CA PRO A 71 -14.03 3.32 0.61
C PRO A 71 -14.06 3.97 -0.78
N TRP A 72 -13.80 3.16 -1.83
CA TRP A 72 -13.75 3.60 -3.23
C TRP A 72 -15.02 4.35 -3.66
N GLU A 73 -16.18 3.90 -3.20
CA GLU A 73 -17.51 4.43 -3.51
C GLU A 73 -17.70 5.89 -3.06
N HIS A 74 -16.91 6.33 -2.08
CA HIS A 74 -16.93 7.70 -1.57
C HIS A 74 -15.77 8.54 -2.12
N MET A 75 -14.98 7.98 -3.04
CA MET A 75 -13.94 8.71 -3.75
C MET A 75 -14.53 9.26 -5.04
N GLY A 76 -14.10 10.47 -5.42
CA GLY A 76 -14.43 11.04 -6.72
C GLY A 76 -13.72 10.28 -7.86
N GLU A 77 -13.08 11.01 -8.76
CA GLU A 77 -12.36 10.39 -9.87
C GLU A 77 -11.17 9.54 -9.38
N THR A 78 -11.27 8.23 -9.61
CA THR A 78 -10.27 7.22 -9.21
C THR A 78 -9.55 6.58 -10.39
N TYR A 79 -9.97 6.87 -11.63
CA TYR A 79 -9.33 6.41 -12.87
C TYR A 79 -9.14 4.89 -13.00
N CYS A 80 -9.86 4.10 -12.19
CA CYS A 80 -9.90 2.65 -12.27
C CYS A 80 -11.23 2.15 -11.70
N TYR A 81 -11.67 0.99 -12.16
CA TYR A 81 -12.90 0.39 -11.63
C TYR A 81 -12.68 -0.19 -10.23
N ARG A 82 -13.76 -0.30 -9.45
CA ARG A 82 -13.78 -0.77 -8.07
C ARG A 82 -12.93 -2.01 -7.80
N GLY A 83 -13.05 -3.04 -8.64
CA GLY A 83 -12.31 -4.29 -8.50
C GLY A 83 -10.80 -4.08 -8.58
N GLN A 84 -10.34 -3.34 -9.58
CA GLN A 84 -8.93 -3.00 -9.79
C GLN A 84 -8.38 -2.14 -8.66
N PHE A 85 -9.16 -1.16 -8.20
CA PHE A 85 -8.80 -0.32 -7.07
C PHE A 85 -8.45 -1.14 -5.83
N TYR A 86 -9.29 -2.11 -5.46
CA TYR A 86 -9.02 -2.96 -4.30
C TYR A 86 -7.89 -3.97 -4.54
N GLN A 87 -7.55 -4.31 -5.79
CA GLN A 87 -6.32 -5.07 -6.09
C GLN A 87 -5.09 -4.21 -5.85
N TYR A 88 -5.07 -2.98 -6.36
CA TYR A 88 -3.99 -2.03 -6.15
C TYR A 88 -3.82 -1.66 -4.68
N ARG A 89 -4.93 -1.48 -3.93
CA ARG A 89 -4.90 -1.28 -2.49
C ARG A 89 -4.24 -2.44 -1.74
N LYS A 90 -4.52 -3.69 -2.14
CA LYS A 90 -3.87 -4.88 -1.55
C LYS A 90 -2.38 -4.94 -1.88
N GLN A 91 -2.02 -4.63 -3.13
CA GLN A 91 -0.63 -4.55 -3.56
C GLN A 91 0.14 -3.49 -2.77
N PHE A 92 -0.43 -2.29 -2.63
CA PHE A 92 0.19 -1.19 -1.91
C PHE A 92 0.43 -1.55 -0.43
N CYS A 93 -0.57 -2.12 0.24
CA CYS A 93 -0.39 -2.60 1.61
C CYS A 93 0.71 -3.68 1.72
N TYR A 94 0.79 -4.57 0.74
CA TYR A 94 1.80 -5.62 0.72
C TYR A 94 3.21 -5.05 0.54
N LEU A 95 3.40 -4.11 -0.39
CA LEU A 95 4.68 -3.43 -0.59
C LEU A 95 5.12 -2.67 0.66
N ILE A 96 4.20 -1.98 1.34
CA ILE A 96 4.51 -1.33 2.63
C ILE A 96 4.96 -2.37 3.66
N ALA A 97 4.25 -3.49 3.79
CA ALA A 97 4.62 -4.54 4.73
C ALA A 97 6.00 -5.13 4.42
N ASP A 98 6.30 -5.35 3.14
CA ASP A 98 7.58 -5.86 2.66
C ASP A 98 8.72 -4.88 3.00
N TYR A 99 8.55 -3.60 2.67
CA TYR A 99 9.54 -2.55 2.96
C TYR A 99 9.67 -2.22 4.44
N MET A 100 8.65 -2.49 5.25
CA MET A 100 8.74 -2.42 6.71
C MET A 100 9.40 -3.65 7.34
N GLY A 101 9.66 -4.71 6.55
CA GLY A 101 10.23 -5.97 7.03
C GLY A 101 9.24 -6.81 7.84
N LEU A 102 7.93 -6.64 7.61
CA LEU A 102 6.88 -7.36 8.35
C LEU A 102 6.59 -8.74 7.76
N ILE A 103 6.86 -8.93 6.47
CA ILE A 103 6.61 -10.19 5.79
C ILE A 103 7.74 -11.15 6.13
N ASP A 104 7.40 -12.26 6.80
CA ASP A 104 8.36 -13.30 7.13
C ASP A 104 9.05 -13.83 5.86
N VAL A 105 10.38 -13.77 5.84
CA VAL A 105 11.26 -14.26 4.76
C VAL A 105 10.97 -15.72 4.40
N ARG A 106 10.45 -16.52 5.35
CA ARG A 106 10.02 -17.91 5.09
C ARG A 106 8.82 -18.01 4.14
N ARG A 107 7.92 -17.00 4.11
CA ARG A 107 6.83 -16.91 3.12
C ARG A 107 7.34 -16.50 1.74
N GLN A 108 8.44 -15.74 1.67
CA GLN A 108 9.09 -15.36 0.41
C GLN A 108 9.80 -16.56 -0.25
N GLN A 109 10.45 -17.44 0.53
CA GLN A 109 11.12 -18.66 0.01
C GLN A 109 10.15 -19.69 -0.59
N ARG A 110 8.94 -19.84 -0.03
CA ARG A 110 7.90 -20.74 -0.59
C ARG A 110 7.38 -20.32 -1.97
N LYS A 111 7.66 -19.10 -2.45
CA LYS A 111 7.28 -18.62 -3.80
C LYS A 111 8.36 -18.87 -4.87
N GLY A 112 9.57 -19.28 -4.49
CA GLY A 112 10.69 -19.51 -5.41
C GLY A 112 11.11 -20.98 -5.59
N GLY A 113 10.44 -21.91 -4.89
CA GLY A 113 10.66 -23.35 -5.03
C GLY A 113 9.47 -24.00 -5.73
N GLY A 114 9.49 -23.99 -7.05
CA GLY A 114 8.56 -24.71 -7.93
C GLY A 114 9.28 -25.05 -9.22
#